data_AF-A0A2M7IF27-F1
#
_entry.id   AF-A0A2M7IF27-F1
#
_cell.length_a   1.000
_cell.length_b   1.000
_cell.length_c   1.000
_cell.angle_alpha   90.00
_cell.angle_beta   90.00
_cell.angle_gamma   90.00
#
_symmetry.space_group_name_H-M   'P 1'
#
loop_
_entity.id
_entity.type
_entity.pdbx_description
1 polymer ?
#
loop_
_entity_poly.entity_id
_entity_poly.type
_entity_poly.pdbx_seq_one_letter_code
_entity_poly.pdbx_strand_id
1 'polypeptide(L)'
;TVKNIAITTFLLVVLAHTYNYYFIDWGKNPEVQGAYTQHFVDIGNYLNGLPADAKKYVIVNEGGVPVPFPDGIPMPAQTIMFITHGTPNIAYLKPEQLQSVTGKSTIVLMKYDKNILNQLQEMFPDGKILDQKDIWSFEVNPKHEIRNPK
;
A
#
# COMPACT_ATOMS: atom_id res chain seq x y z
N THR A 1 -28.17 -6.98 -49.19
CA THR A 1 -28.56 -7.67 -47.94
C THR A 1 -27.43 -8.56 -47.40
N VAL A 2 -26.91 -9.54 -48.15
CA VAL A 2 -25.84 -10.45 -47.70
C VAL A 2 -24.54 -9.72 -47.30
N LYS A 3 -24.09 -8.73 -48.08
CA LYS A 3 -22.90 -7.91 -47.74
C LYS A 3 -23.02 -7.20 -46.39
N ASN A 4 -24.19 -6.63 -46.09
CA ASN A 4 -24.42 -5.92 -44.82
C ASN A 4 -24.43 -6.90 -43.66
N ILE A 5 -25.04 -8.09 -43.84
CA ILE A 5 -25.02 -9.17 -42.84
C ILE A 5 -23.57 -9.61 -42.56
N ALA A 6 -22.75 -9.78 -43.60
CA ALA A 6 -21.35 -10.17 -43.45
C ALA A 6 -20.53 -9.11 -42.70
N ILE A 7 -20.71 -7.82 -43.03
CA ILE A 7 -20.04 -6.72 -42.34
C ILE A 7 -20.47 -6.65 -40.87
N THR A 8 -21.77 -6.71 -40.60
CA THR A 8 -22.29 -6.70 -39.22
C THR A 8 -21.77 -7.89 -38.42
N THR A 9 -21.73 -9.08 -39.02
CA THR A 9 -21.21 -10.29 -38.37
C THR A 9 -19.72 -10.13 -38.06
N PHE A 10 -18.92 -9.65 -39.02
CA PHE A 10 -17.51 -9.40 -38.82
C PHE A 10 -17.26 -8.40 -37.67
N LEU A 11 -18.01 -7.30 -37.63
CA LEU A 11 -17.90 -6.31 -36.55
C LEU A 11 -18.26 -6.91 -35.18
N LEU A 12 -19.30 -7.74 -35.10
CA LEU A 12 -19.68 -8.41 -33.84
C LEU A 12 -18.59 -9.38 -33.36
N VAL A 13 -17.97 -10.13 -34.28
CA VAL A 13 -16.86 -11.03 -33.94
C VAL A 13 -15.66 -10.26 -33.42
N VAL A 14 -15.29 -9.15 -34.08
CA VAL A 14 -14.20 -8.28 -33.62
C VAL A 14 -14.50 -7.71 -32.24
N LEU A 15 -15.71 -7.17 -32.02
CA LEU A 15 -16.11 -6.63 -30.71
C LEU A 15 -16.06 -7.70 -29.62
N ALA A 16 -16.58 -8.89 -29.89
CA ALA A 16 -16.55 -10.00 -28.93
C ALA A 16 -15.12 -10.45 -28.63
N HIS A 17 -14.24 -10.48 -29.63
CA HIS A 17 -12.83 -10.84 -29.44
C HIS A 17 -12.09 -9.77 -28.64
N THR A 18 -12.22 -8.49 -28.99
CA THR A 18 -11.59 -7.37 -28.27
C THR A 18 -12.11 -7.27 -26.84
N TYR A 19 -13.41 -7.51 -26.60
CA TYR A 19 -13.98 -7.56 -25.27
C TYR A 19 -13.34 -8.67 -24.42
N ASN A 20 -13.30 -9.91 -24.94
CA ASN A 20 -12.71 -11.03 -24.21
C ASN A 20 -11.22 -10.80 -23.94
N TYR A 21 -10.46 -10.39 -24.96
CA TYR A 21 -9.04 -10.14 -24.81
C TYR A 21 -8.74 -9.04 -23.77
N TYR A 22 -9.44 -7.91 -23.84
CA TYR A 22 -9.15 -6.77 -22.97
C TYR A 22 -9.71 -6.95 -21.55
N PHE A 23 -10.98 -7.34 -21.41
CA PHE A 23 -11.64 -7.37 -20.10
C PHE A 23 -11.48 -8.70 -19.36
N ILE A 24 -11.28 -9.81 -20.09
CA ILE A 24 -11.14 -11.14 -19.48
C ILE A 24 -9.67 -11.53 -19.43
N ASP A 25 -9.01 -11.68 -20.58
CA ASP A 25 -7.66 -12.24 -20.62
C ASP A 25 -6.64 -11.26 -20.03
N TRP A 26 -6.66 -10.01 -20.45
CA TRP A 26 -5.78 -8.96 -19.91
C TRP A 26 -6.23 -8.53 -18.51
N GLY A 27 -7.53 -8.25 -18.32
CA GLY A 27 -8.06 -7.78 -17.03
C GLY A 27 -7.92 -8.76 -15.86
N LYS A 28 -7.92 -10.08 -16.11
CA LYS A 28 -7.71 -11.10 -15.08
C LYS A 28 -6.26 -11.58 -14.98
N ASN A 29 -5.35 -11.05 -15.79
CA ASN A 29 -3.96 -11.43 -15.70
C ASN A 29 -3.35 -10.92 -14.37
N PRO A 30 -2.84 -11.80 -13.50
CA PRO A 30 -2.28 -11.41 -12.21
C PRO A 30 -1.04 -10.49 -12.35
N GLU A 31 -0.31 -10.54 -13.46
CA GLU A 31 0.81 -9.65 -13.72
C GLU A 31 0.35 -8.18 -13.90
N VAL A 32 -0.88 -7.97 -14.39
CA VAL A 32 -1.48 -6.62 -14.53
C VAL A 32 -1.91 -6.08 -13.16
N GLN A 33 -2.39 -6.95 -12.26
CA GLN A 33 -2.72 -6.58 -10.88
C GLN A 33 -1.47 -6.14 -10.09
N GLY A 34 -0.37 -6.87 -10.24
CA GLY A 34 0.92 -6.52 -9.64
C GLY A 34 1.53 -5.23 -10.21
N ALA A 35 1.28 -4.92 -11.48
CA ALA A 35 1.81 -3.73 -12.14
C ALA A 35 1.18 -2.40 -11.66
N TYR A 36 0.02 -2.43 -11.00
CA TYR A 36 -0.74 -1.21 -10.70
C TYR A 36 -1.40 -1.18 -9.31
N THR A 37 -0.61 -1.13 -8.25
CA THR A 37 -1.03 -0.65 -6.91
C THR A 37 -1.90 -1.57 -6.04
N GLN A 38 -2.18 -2.81 -6.46
CA GLN A 38 -2.94 -3.77 -5.62
C GLN A 38 -2.32 -3.91 -4.22
N HIS A 39 -0.99 -3.97 -4.16
CA HIS A 39 -0.22 -3.95 -2.91
C HIS A 39 -0.57 -2.77 -1.98
N PHE A 40 -0.75 -1.55 -2.51
CA PHE A 40 -1.14 -0.39 -1.70
C PHE A 40 -2.60 -0.45 -1.25
N VAL A 41 -3.48 -1.04 -2.05
CA VAL A 41 -4.86 -1.33 -1.65
C VAL A 41 -4.87 -2.34 -0.50
N ASP A 42 -4.04 -3.38 -0.59
CA ASP A 42 -3.94 -4.42 0.44
C ASP A 42 -3.37 -3.86 1.75
N ILE A 43 -2.36 -2.98 1.69
CA ILE A 43 -1.89 -2.22 2.86
C ILE A 43 -3.03 -1.38 3.46
N GLY A 44 -3.79 -0.66 2.65
CA GLY A 44 -4.91 0.15 3.13
C GLY A 44 -5.97 -0.70 3.83
N ASN A 45 -6.34 -1.84 3.24
CA ASN A 45 -7.29 -2.78 3.83
C ASN A 45 -6.76 -3.41 5.13
N TYR A 46 -5.48 -3.75 5.17
CA TYR A 46 -4.81 -4.23 6.38
C TYR A 46 -4.90 -3.20 7.51
N LEU A 47 -4.59 -1.93 7.23
CA LEU A 47 -4.67 -0.84 8.21
C LEU A 47 -6.10 -0.61 8.71
N ASN A 48 -7.10 -0.73 7.83
CA ASN A 48 -8.52 -0.64 8.19
C ASN A 48 -8.98 -1.81 9.07
N GLY A 49 -8.36 -2.98 8.94
CA GLY A 49 -8.64 -4.16 9.76
C GLY A 49 -8.06 -4.11 11.16
N LEU A 50 -7.13 -3.18 11.44
CA LEU A 50 -6.54 -3.00 12.76
C LEU A 50 -7.51 -2.28 13.72
N PRO A 51 -7.38 -2.48 15.04
CA PRO A 51 -8.18 -1.76 16.03
C PRO A 51 -8.12 -0.23 15.86
N ALA A 52 -9.25 0.45 16.07
CA ALA A 52 -9.35 1.91 15.89
C ALA A 52 -8.43 2.69 16.84
N ASP A 53 -8.21 2.19 18.05
CA ASP A 53 -7.34 2.77 19.07
C ASP A 53 -5.84 2.48 18.83
N ALA A 54 -5.50 1.56 17.92
CA ALA A 54 -4.11 1.28 17.59
C ALA A 54 -3.47 2.48 16.87
N LYS A 55 -2.28 2.90 17.34
CA LYS A 55 -1.41 3.83 16.60
C LYS A 55 -0.80 3.11 15.40
N LYS A 56 -0.90 3.72 14.23
CA LYS A 56 -0.49 3.14 12.95
C LYS A 56 0.45 4.12 12.24
N TYR A 57 1.53 3.59 11.67
CA TYR A 57 2.48 4.37 10.90
C TYR A 57 2.68 3.74 9.53
N VAL A 58 2.69 4.55 8.47
CA VAL A 58 3.05 4.13 7.11
C VAL A 58 4.38 4.77 6.75
N ILE A 59 5.38 3.95 6.48
CA ILE A 59 6.69 4.42 6.02
C ILE A 59 6.66 4.58 4.52
N VAL A 60 6.77 5.82 4.07
CA VAL A 60 6.68 6.23 2.67
C VAL A 60 8.05 6.07 2.00
N ASN A 61 8.45 4.82 1.81
CA ASN A 61 9.72 4.43 1.17
C ASN A 61 9.56 3.94 -0.28
N GLU A 62 8.36 4.09 -0.86
CA GLU A 62 8.16 3.96 -2.30
C GLU A 62 8.42 5.32 -2.97
N GLY A 63 9.28 5.29 -3.99
CA GLY A 63 9.60 6.49 -4.78
C GLY A 63 8.42 6.96 -5.61
N GLY A 64 8.46 8.21 -6.06
CA GLY A 64 7.43 8.76 -6.91
C GLY A 64 7.57 10.28 -7.01
N VAL A 65 6.74 10.88 -7.85
CA VAL A 65 6.67 12.34 -7.92
C VAL A 65 6.01 12.84 -6.62
N PRO A 66 6.71 13.64 -5.79
CA PRO A 66 6.09 14.26 -4.63
C PRO A 66 5.00 15.22 -5.09
N VAL A 67 3.86 15.21 -4.42
CA VAL A 67 2.77 16.14 -4.71
C VAL A 67 2.55 17.11 -3.54
N PRO A 68 2.21 18.38 -3.80
CA PRO A 68 2.12 19.41 -2.75
C PRO A 68 1.20 19.03 -1.59
N PHE A 69 0.14 18.28 -1.86
CA PHE A 69 -0.83 17.82 -0.86
C PHE A 69 -0.77 16.29 -0.67
N PRO A 70 -0.82 15.77 0.57
CA PRO A 70 -0.97 16.53 1.82
C PRO A 70 0.29 17.24 2.31
N ASP A 71 1.51 16.75 2.04
CA ASP A 71 2.77 17.38 2.51
C ASP A 71 4.01 16.93 1.71
N GLY A 72 3.94 16.95 0.38
CA GLY A 72 5.04 16.43 -0.45
C GLY A 72 5.16 14.89 -0.40
N ILE A 73 4.08 14.21 0.01
CA ILE A 73 4.00 12.75 0.03
C ILE A 73 3.86 12.27 -1.42
N PRO A 74 4.66 11.28 -1.88
CA PRO A 74 4.64 10.81 -3.26
C PRO A 74 3.32 10.12 -3.61
N MET A 75 2.95 10.21 -4.89
CA MET A 75 1.71 9.67 -5.47
C MET A 75 1.35 8.23 -5.01
N PRO A 76 2.27 7.26 -4.91
CA PRO A 76 1.92 5.90 -4.52
C PRO A 76 1.26 5.80 -3.13
N ALA A 77 1.61 6.70 -2.20
CA ALA A 77 1.05 6.69 -0.84
C ALA A 77 -0.42 7.16 -0.82
N GLN A 78 -0.86 7.89 -1.85
CA GLN A 78 -2.23 8.40 -1.93
C GLN A 78 -3.26 7.28 -2.02
N THR A 79 -2.94 6.16 -2.67
CA THR A 79 -3.84 4.99 -2.71
C THR A 79 -4.14 4.50 -1.30
N ILE A 80 -3.11 4.38 -0.45
CA ILE A 80 -3.28 3.96 0.94
C ILE A 80 -4.14 4.99 1.69
N MET A 81 -3.84 6.28 1.55
CA MET A 81 -4.60 7.36 2.20
C MET A 81 -6.07 7.38 1.81
N PHE A 82 -6.37 7.12 0.54
CA PHE A 82 -7.73 7.09 0.03
C PHE A 82 -8.50 5.90 0.60
N ILE A 83 -7.90 4.71 0.60
CA ILE A 83 -8.51 3.50 1.16
C ILE A 83 -8.71 3.61 2.68
N THR A 84 -7.79 4.27 3.39
CA THR A 84 -7.87 4.47 4.84
C THR A 84 -8.60 5.75 5.25
N HIS A 85 -9.28 6.42 4.32
CA HIS A 85 -10.03 7.62 4.62
C HIS A 85 -11.11 7.36 5.68
N GLY A 86 -11.01 8.05 6.83
CA GLY A 86 -11.89 7.87 7.98
C GLY A 86 -11.36 6.90 9.04
N THR A 87 -10.26 6.18 8.76
CA THR A 87 -9.59 5.32 9.75
C THR A 87 -8.69 6.18 10.64
N PRO A 88 -8.90 6.19 11.97
CA PRO A 88 -8.15 7.05 12.88
C PRO A 88 -6.73 6.52 13.12
N ASN A 89 -5.89 7.43 13.61
CA ASN A 89 -4.55 7.15 14.15
C ASN A 89 -3.53 6.59 13.14
N ILE A 90 -3.60 7.01 11.87
CA ILE A 90 -2.60 6.71 10.85
C ILE A 90 -1.74 7.95 10.60
N ALA A 91 -0.43 7.82 10.76
CA ALA A 91 0.56 8.83 10.40
C ALA A 91 1.46 8.32 9.26
N TYR A 92 1.77 9.20 8.31
CA TYR A 92 2.67 8.90 7.20
C TYR A 92 4.02 9.53 7.47
N LEU A 93 5.07 8.72 7.47
CA LEU A 93 6.44 9.14 7.80
C LEU A 93 7.36 8.82 6.62
N LYS A 94 8.27 9.74 6.30
CA LYS A 94 9.40 9.42 5.43
C LYS A 94 10.43 8.59 6.21
N PRO A 95 11.32 7.83 5.53
CA PRO A 95 12.36 7.05 6.20
C PRO A 95 13.23 7.84 7.18
N GLU A 96 13.42 9.14 6.96
CA GLU A 96 14.20 10.01 7.85
C GLU A 96 13.46 10.39 9.14
N GLN A 97 12.16 10.11 9.22
CA GLN A 97 11.28 10.52 10.32
C GLN A 97 10.94 9.37 11.29
N LEU A 98 11.61 8.21 11.20
CA LEU A 98 11.33 7.02 12.02
C LEU A 98 11.36 7.29 13.54
N GLN A 99 12.17 8.26 13.98
CA GLN A 99 12.25 8.75 15.37
C GLN A 99 10.89 9.24 15.93
N SER A 100 9.93 9.57 15.07
CA SER A 100 8.59 10.04 15.45
C SER A 100 7.64 8.92 15.88
N VAL A 101 8.04 7.66 15.71
CA VAL A 101 7.27 6.50 16.14
C VAL A 101 7.26 6.42 17.67
N THR A 102 6.08 6.28 18.28
CA THR A 102 5.95 6.29 19.74
C THR A 102 4.95 5.26 20.27
N GLY A 103 5.28 4.67 21.43
CA GLY A 103 4.41 3.78 22.17
C GLY A 103 4.08 2.48 21.44
N LYS A 104 3.00 1.80 21.85
CA LYS A 104 2.49 0.63 21.15
C LYS A 104 1.93 1.04 19.79
N SER A 105 2.49 0.52 18.72
CA SER A 105 2.08 0.87 17.36
C SER A 105 2.37 -0.22 16.34
N THR A 106 1.64 -0.21 15.23
CA THR A 106 1.93 -1.00 14.03
C THR A 106 2.52 -0.10 12.96
N ILE A 107 3.67 -0.47 12.42
CA ILE A 107 4.37 0.26 11.37
C ILE A 107 4.29 -0.58 10.10
N VAL A 108 3.91 -0.01 8.97
CA VAL A 108 3.86 -0.69 7.67
C VAL A 108 4.79 0.00 6.71
N LEU A 109 5.62 -0.76 6.00
CA LEU A 109 6.46 -0.23 4.94
C LEU A 109 5.71 -0.34 3.60
N MET A 110 5.74 0.72 2.80
CA MET A 110 5.16 0.65 1.45
C MET A 110 5.93 -0.29 0.53
N LYS A 111 7.23 -0.41 0.74
CA LYS A 111 8.12 -1.32 0.01
C LYS A 111 9.03 -2.05 0.99
N TYR A 112 9.37 -3.30 0.71
CA TYR A 112 10.36 -3.99 1.52
C TYR A 112 11.69 -3.24 1.54
N ASP A 113 12.17 -2.89 2.73
CA ASP A 113 13.48 -2.30 2.93
C ASP A 113 14.10 -2.84 4.23
N LYS A 114 15.11 -3.70 4.05
CA LYS A 114 15.82 -4.34 5.16
C LYS A 114 16.51 -3.32 6.06
N ASN A 115 17.00 -2.20 5.53
CA ASN A 115 17.71 -1.19 6.32
C ASN A 115 16.74 -0.48 7.27
N ILE A 116 15.54 -0.15 6.78
CA ILE A 116 14.47 0.43 7.62
C ILE A 116 14.04 -0.57 8.69
N LEU A 117 13.86 -1.85 8.34
CA LEU A 117 13.51 -2.89 9.32
C LEU A 117 14.60 -3.06 10.39
N ASN A 118 15.87 -3.04 10.00
CA ASN A 118 16.99 -3.09 10.94
C ASN A 118 17.01 -1.87 11.88
N GLN A 119 16.79 -0.66 11.35
CA GLN A 119 16.70 0.56 12.15
C GLN A 119 15.54 0.49 13.15
N LEU A 120 14.37 -0.01 12.73
CA LEU A 120 13.24 -0.23 13.61
C LEU A 120 13.55 -1.27 14.70
N GLN A 121 14.28 -2.33 14.37
CA GLN A 121 14.71 -3.34 15.34
C GLN A 121 15.73 -2.77 16.35
N GLU A 122 16.64 -1.89 15.91
CA GLU A 122 17.58 -1.20 16.80
C GLU A 122 16.85 -0.23 17.74
N MET A 123 15.85 0.51 17.23
CA MET A 123 15.04 1.44 18.02
C MET A 123 14.09 0.71 18.99
N PHE A 124 13.56 -0.44 18.57
CA PHE A 124 12.60 -1.24 19.32
C PHE A 124 13.04 -2.71 19.35
N PRO A 125 14.00 -3.07 20.22
CA PRO A 125 14.57 -4.43 20.26
C PRO A 125 13.55 -5.55 20.50
N ASP A 126 12.47 -5.25 21.23
CA ASP A 126 11.35 -6.17 21.51
C ASP A 126 10.26 -6.18 20.42
N GLY A 127 10.45 -5.38 19.37
CA GLY A 127 9.54 -5.32 18.24
C GLY A 127 9.61 -6.56 17.37
N LYS A 128 8.52 -6.80 16.63
CA LYS A 128 8.38 -7.99 15.79
C LYS A 128 8.14 -7.60 14.35
N ILE A 129 8.96 -8.13 13.46
CA ILE A 129 8.71 -8.08 12.02
C ILE A 129 7.64 -9.11 11.69
N LEU A 130 6.60 -8.66 11.00
CA LEU A 130 5.54 -9.51 10.45
C LEU A 130 5.53 -9.37 8.93
N ASP A 131 5.50 -10.53 8.28
CA ASP A 131 5.31 -10.64 6.83
C ASP A 131 4.01 -11.39 6.58
N GLN A 132 3.01 -10.68 6.06
CA GLN A 132 1.70 -11.25 5.74
C GLN A 132 1.30 -10.84 4.32
N LYS A 133 1.33 -11.81 3.40
CA LYS A 133 0.80 -11.62 2.02
C LYS A 133 1.39 -10.36 1.36
N ASP A 134 2.72 -10.27 1.33
CA ASP A 134 3.48 -9.15 0.78
C ASP A 134 3.35 -7.82 1.54
N ILE A 135 2.66 -7.79 2.68
CA ILE A 135 2.63 -6.63 3.60
C ILE A 135 3.73 -6.79 4.65
N TRP A 136 4.74 -5.93 4.57
CA TRP A 136 5.82 -5.87 5.54
C TRP A 136 5.47 -4.88 6.66
N SER A 137 5.29 -5.41 7.86
CA SER A 137 4.95 -4.61 9.03
C SER A 137 5.86 -4.91 10.23
N PHE A 138 5.91 -3.96 11.16
CA PHE A 138 6.69 -4.03 12.38
C PHE A 138 5.79 -3.62 13.55
N GLU A 139 5.62 -4.52 14.51
CA GLU A 139 4.85 -4.26 15.73
C GLU A 139 5.76 -3.80 16.86
N VAL A 140 5.47 -2.61 17.40
CA VAL A 140 6.11 -2.07 18.59
C VAL A 140 5.26 -2.43 19.81
N ASN A 141 5.87 -3.11 20.78
CA ASN A 141 5.24 -3.41 22.06
C ASN A 141 5.46 -2.28 23.09
N PRO A 142 4.51 -2.03 24.01
CA PRO A 142 4.52 -0.88 24.92
C PRO A 142 5.63 -0.87 25.99
N LYS A 143 6.63 -1.76 25.95
CA LYS A 143 7.63 -1.87 27.03
C LYS A 143 8.78 -0.86 26.96
N HIS A 144 8.87 -0.03 25.93
CA HIS A 144 9.87 1.03 25.85
C HIS A 144 9.23 2.37 25.50
N GLU A 145 8.89 3.14 26.54
CA GLU A 145 8.92 4.60 26.42
C GLU A 145 10.38 5.02 26.27
N ILE A 146 10.71 5.66 25.15
CA ILE A 146 12.03 6.27 24.95
C ILE A 146 12.19 7.33 26.04
N ARG A 147 13.05 7.04 27.02
CA ARG A 147 13.42 7.99 28.06
C ARG A 147 14.26 9.08 27.42
N ASN A 148 13.66 10.23 27.17
CA ASN A 148 14.34 11.40 26.61
C ASN A 148 15.60 11.71 27.46
N PRO A 149 16.82 11.79 26.88
CA PRO A 149 17.97 12.24 27.63
C PRO A 149 17.76 13.71 28.00
N LYS A 150 17.84 14.00 29.31
CA LYS A 150 17.92 15.36 29.83
C LYS A 150 19.24 16.00 29.45
#